data_AF-A0A4Y2VNR6-F1
#
_entry.id   AF-A0A4Y2VNR6-F1
#
_cell.length_a   1.000
_cell.length_b   1.000
_cell.length_c   1.000
_cell.angle_alpha   90.00
_cell.angle_beta   90.00
_cell.angle_gamma   90.00
#
_symmetry.space_group_name_H-M   'P 1'
#
loop_
_entity.id
_entity.type
_entity.pdbx_description
1 polymer ?
#
loop_
_entity_poly.entity_id
_entity_poly.type
_entity_poly.pdbx_seq_one_letter_code
_entity_poly.pdbx_strand_id
1 'polypeptide(L)'
;MKIQQYCFKYHYLKKRPPNVVGYLKSTALSIWQDNWDNGETDRSTHDVVTSVSNKPVGWNREDIMFVTGHGPFPSYLQRFNLRTHDNCSCREKGDPIHYATKCRFTL
;
A
#
# COMPACT_ATOMS: atom_id res chain seq x y z
N MET A 1 17.92 47.40 7.67
CA MET A 1 18.64 46.16 8.05
C MET A 1 17.67 45.05 8.45
N LYS A 2 16.98 44.37 7.51
CA LYS A 2 16.20 43.13 7.77
C LYS A 2 15.99 42.21 6.53
N ILE A 3 16.73 42.40 5.43
CA ILE A 3 16.53 41.61 4.19
C ILE A 3 17.56 40.47 4.04
N GLN A 4 18.81 40.66 4.52
CA GLN A 4 19.86 39.66 4.37
C GLN A 4 19.66 38.38 5.21
N GLN A 5 19.04 38.46 6.40
CA GLN A 5 18.77 37.27 7.23
C GLN A 5 17.77 36.30 6.57
N TYR A 6 16.77 36.81 5.84
CA TYR A 6 15.81 35.95 5.15
C TYR A 6 16.46 35.22 3.97
N CYS A 7 17.23 35.91 3.12
CA CYS A 7 17.95 35.26 2.02
C CYS A 7 18.95 34.19 2.50
N PHE A 8 19.64 34.44 3.63
CA PHE A 8 20.53 33.44 4.24
C PHE A 8 19.74 32.19 4.66
N LYS A 9 18.65 32.35 5.42
CA LYS A 9 17.83 31.22 5.90
C LYS A 9 17.23 30.38 4.75
N TYR A 10 16.78 31.04 3.67
CA TYR A 10 16.30 30.35 2.45
C TYR A 10 17.42 29.59 1.71
N HIS A 11 18.67 30.07 1.74
CA HIS A 11 19.80 29.40 1.12
C HIS A 11 20.26 28.15 1.91
N TYR A 12 20.21 28.20 3.26
CA TYR A 12 20.54 27.04 4.11
C TYR A 12 19.46 25.94 4.06
N LEU A 13 18.17 26.30 3.96
CA LEU A 13 17.08 25.32 3.86
C LEU A 13 17.08 24.55 2.52
N LYS A 14 17.69 25.10 1.46
CA LYS A 14 17.86 24.45 0.15
C LYS A 14 19.13 23.59 0.01
N LYS A 15 20.01 23.55 1.02
CA LYS A 15 21.31 22.86 0.96
C LYS A 15 21.45 21.75 1.99
N ARG A 16 20.46 20.85 2.09
CA ARG A 16 20.72 19.56 2.76
C ARG A 16 21.61 18.75 1.79
N PRO A 17 22.83 18.33 2.20
CA PRO A 17 23.73 17.67 1.28
C PRO A 17 23.10 16.38 0.73
N PRO A 18 23.31 16.02 -0.56
CA PRO A 18 22.62 14.92 -1.23
C PRO A 18 22.71 13.59 -0.49
N ASN A 19 23.82 13.37 0.24
CA ASN A 19 24.07 12.19 1.05
C ASN A 19 23.07 12.04 2.22
N VAL A 20 22.67 13.14 2.87
CA VAL A 20 21.72 13.12 3.99
C VAL A 20 20.31 12.81 3.48
N VAL A 21 19.90 13.39 2.35
CA VAL A 21 18.58 13.09 1.76
C VAL A 21 18.52 11.66 1.25
N GLY A 22 19.57 11.17 0.59
CA GLY A 22 19.68 9.78 0.16
C GLY A 22 19.60 8.82 1.35
N TYR A 23 20.40 9.08 2.39
CA TYR A 23 20.41 8.30 3.63
C TYR A 23 19.03 8.25 4.31
N LEU A 24 18.37 9.42 4.46
CA LEU A 24 17.04 9.46 5.07
C LEU A 24 16.01 8.67 4.25
N LYS A 25 16.06 8.74 2.92
CA LYS A 25 15.17 7.96 2.04
C LYS A 25 15.41 6.46 2.18
N SER A 26 16.66 6.00 2.20
CA SER A 26 16.99 4.58 2.38
C SER A 26 16.59 4.08 3.77
N THR A 27 16.84 4.86 4.83
CA THR A 27 16.45 4.50 6.19
C THR A 27 14.92 4.43 6.32
N ALA A 28 14.19 5.40 5.79
CA ALA A 28 12.72 5.39 5.81
C ALA A 28 12.14 4.20 5.03
N LEU A 29 12.71 3.88 3.86
CA LEU A 29 12.32 2.69 3.09
C LEU A 29 12.58 1.39 3.86
N SER A 30 13.72 1.27 4.53
CA SER A 30 14.03 0.08 5.34
C SER A 30 13.03 -0.10 6.48
N ILE A 31 12.78 0.96 7.25
CA ILE A 31 11.79 0.92 8.35
C ILE A 31 10.39 0.59 7.81
N TRP A 32 10.03 1.13 6.65
CA TRP A 32 8.74 0.83 6.04
C TRP A 32 8.65 -0.62 5.57
N GLN A 33 9.71 -1.15 4.95
CA GLN A 33 9.78 -2.57 4.57
C GLN A 33 9.68 -3.48 5.79
N ASP A 34 10.39 -3.18 6.88
CA ASP A 34 10.33 -3.97 8.11
C ASP A 34 8.90 -3.99 8.69
N ASN A 35 8.24 -2.84 8.72
CA ASN A 35 6.84 -2.75 9.16
C ASN A 35 5.89 -3.47 8.20
N TRP A 36 6.19 -3.46 6.90
CA TRP A 36 5.40 -4.13 5.87
C TRP A 36 5.49 -5.64 6.00
N ASP A 37 6.69 -6.18 6.22
CA ASP A 37 6.91 -7.62 6.34
C ASP A 37 6.33 -8.19 7.63
N ASN A 38 6.48 -7.46 8.74
CA ASN A 38 6.03 -7.90 10.07
C ASN A 38 4.61 -7.46 10.42
N GLY A 39 3.93 -6.70 9.54
CA GLY A 39 2.56 -6.25 9.77
C GLY A 39 1.55 -7.41 9.75
N GLU A 40 0.58 -7.37 10.66
CA GLU A 40 -0.47 -8.41 10.77
C GLU A 40 -1.70 -8.13 9.88
N THR A 41 -1.92 -6.87 9.49
CA THR A 41 -3.09 -6.44 8.70
C THR A 41 -2.84 -6.51 7.20
N ASP A 42 -3.93 -6.70 6.42
CA ASP A 42 -3.93 -6.63 4.95
C ASP A 42 -2.89 -7.55 4.29
N ARG A 43 -2.64 -8.73 4.88
CA ARG A 43 -1.67 -9.74 4.40
C ARG A 43 -1.88 -10.16 2.95
N SER A 44 -3.11 -10.15 2.45
CA SER A 44 -3.40 -10.42 1.03
C SER A 44 -2.75 -9.39 0.09
N THR A 45 -2.59 -8.14 0.55
CA THR A 45 -1.88 -7.10 -0.19
C THR A 45 -0.37 -7.39 -0.20
N HIS A 46 0.19 -7.85 0.94
CA HIS A 46 1.60 -8.27 1.05
C HIS A 46 1.91 -9.44 0.11
N ASP A 47 1.01 -10.42 0.02
CA ASP A 47 1.17 -11.59 -0.85
C ASP A 47 1.33 -11.21 -2.34
N VAL A 48 0.75 -10.09 -2.77
CA VAL A 48 0.92 -9.55 -4.14
C VAL A 48 2.06 -8.54 -4.23
N VAL A 49 2.24 -7.73 -3.19
CA VAL A 49 3.18 -6.60 -3.13
C VAL A 49 4.17 -6.86 -2.01
N THR A 50 5.18 -7.67 -2.30
CA THR A 50 6.12 -8.14 -1.27
C THR A 50 7.14 -7.10 -0.83
N SER A 51 7.32 -6.02 -1.61
CA SER A 51 8.28 -4.95 -1.31
C SER A 51 7.69 -3.56 -1.46
N VAL A 52 8.02 -2.67 -0.53
CA VAL A 52 7.66 -1.25 -0.60
C VAL A 52 8.59 -0.51 -1.54
N SER A 53 8.06 0.51 -2.22
CA SER A 53 8.82 1.31 -3.18
C SER A 53 8.31 2.74 -3.19
N ASN A 54 9.24 3.68 -3.38
CA ASN A 54 8.92 5.10 -3.60
C ASN A 54 8.55 5.41 -5.06
N LYS A 55 8.63 4.42 -5.97
CA LYS A 55 8.22 4.60 -7.36
C LYS A 55 6.71 4.37 -7.46
N PRO A 56 5.95 5.31 -8.06
CA PRO A 56 4.55 5.06 -8.32
C PRO A 56 4.43 3.86 -9.26
N VAL A 57 3.51 2.96 -8.93
CA VAL A 57 3.17 1.84 -9.80
C VAL A 57 1.97 2.27 -10.63
N GLY A 58 2.02 2.04 -11.95
CA GLY A 58 0.97 2.43 -12.89
C GLY A 58 -0.25 1.52 -12.85
N TRP A 59 -0.71 1.15 -11.66
CA TRP A 59 -1.90 0.30 -11.50
C TRP A 59 -3.16 1.07 -11.89
N ASN A 60 -4.03 0.39 -12.63
CA ASN A 60 -5.37 0.90 -12.89
C ASN A 60 -6.25 0.73 -11.64
N ARG A 61 -7.50 1.21 -11.71
CA ARG A 61 -8.42 1.17 -10.58
C ARG A 61 -8.78 -0.26 -10.18
N GLU A 62 -8.92 -1.14 -11.17
CA GLU A 62 -9.31 -2.53 -11.01
C GLU A 62 -8.22 -3.34 -10.30
N ASP A 63 -6.95 -3.14 -10.68
CA ASP A 63 -5.77 -3.74 -10.06
C ASP A 63 -5.65 -3.29 -8.61
N ILE A 64 -5.81 -1.99 -8.34
CA ILE A 64 -5.79 -1.45 -6.96
C ILE A 64 -6.89 -2.10 -6.14
N MET A 65 -8.12 -2.19 -6.68
CA MET A 65 -9.23 -2.83 -5.99
C MET A 65 -8.94 -4.30 -5.69
N PHE A 66 -8.45 -5.04 -6.68
CA PHE A 66 -8.10 -6.44 -6.51
C PHE A 66 -7.04 -6.65 -5.43
N VAL A 67 -5.91 -5.94 -5.53
CA VAL A 67 -4.76 -6.11 -4.64
C VAL A 67 -5.09 -5.74 -3.19
N THR A 68 -5.84 -4.66 -2.99
CA THR A 68 -6.24 -4.19 -1.66
C THR A 68 -7.42 -4.98 -1.08
N GLY A 69 -8.01 -5.87 -1.86
CA GLY A 69 -9.24 -6.57 -1.49
C GLY A 69 -10.50 -5.70 -1.54
N HIS A 70 -10.41 -4.48 -2.06
CA HIS A 70 -11.56 -3.59 -2.20
C HIS A 70 -12.49 -4.00 -3.35
N GLY A 71 -13.75 -3.58 -3.27
CA GLY A 71 -14.73 -3.73 -4.34
C GLY A 71 -15.85 -4.71 -3.99
N PRO A 72 -16.38 -5.47 -4.96
CA PRO A 72 -17.55 -6.33 -4.76
C PRO A 72 -17.21 -7.67 -4.08
N PHE A 73 -16.07 -7.77 -3.38
CA PHE A 73 -15.65 -9.00 -2.73
C PHE A 73 -16.43 -9.20 -1.41
N PRO A 74 -17.08 -10.36 -1.20
CA PRO A 74 -17.77 -10.67 0.04
C PRO A 74 -16.97 -10.41 1.32
N SER A 75 -15.68 -10.72 1.34
CA SER A 75 -14.79 -10.47 2.48
C SER A 75 -14.67 -8.98 2.83
N TYR A 76 -14.59 -8.13 1.81
CA TYR A 76 -14.58 -6.67 1.97
C TYR A 76 -15.92 -6.15 2.47
N LEU A 77 -17.02 -6.59 1.85
CA LEU A 77 -18.36 -6.16 2.24
C LEU A 77 -18.69 -6.55 3.70
N GLN A 78 -18.22 -7.72 4.15
CA GLN A 78 -18.38 -8.13 5.55
C GLN A 78 -17.60 -7.22 6.51
N ARG A 79 -16.36 -6.84 6.19
CA ARG A 79 -15.54 -5.93 7.01
C ARG A 79 -16.23 -4.59 7.28
N PHE A 80 -17.04 -4.11 6.33
CA PHE A 80 -17.82 -2.86 6.44
C PHE A 80 -19.27 -3.07 6.91
N ASN A 81 -19.62 -4.28 7.38
CA ASN A 81 -20.99 -4.63 7.80
C ASN A 81 -22.06 -4.42 6.71
N LEU A 82 -21.65 -4.43 5.43
CA LEU A 82 -22.56 -4.38 4.28
C LEU A 82 -23.11 -5.78 3.94
N ARG A 83 -22.48 -6.83 4.49
CA ARG A 83 -22.90 -8.22 4.40
C ARG A 83 -22.61 -8.94 5.72
N THR A 84 -23.40 -9.96 6.03
CA THR A 84 -23.25 -10.75 7.27
C THR A 84 -22.16 -11.82 7.19
N HIS A 85 -21.81 -12.30 5.99
CA HIS A 85 -20.82 -13.35 5.77
C HIS A 85 -19.89 -13.02 4.60
N ASP A 86 -18.66 -13.55 4.64
CA ASP A 86 -17.65 -13.39 3.60
C ASP A 86 -17.69 -14.50 2.54
N ASN A 87 -18.63 -15.45 2.61
CA ASN A 87 -18.66 -16.55 1.65
C ASN A 87 -18.96 -16.10 0.19
N CYS A 88 -18.19 -16.67 -0.74
CA CYS A 88 -18.48 -16.75 -2.17
C CYS A 88 -19.70 -17.66 -2.44
N SER A 89 -20.28 -17.54 -3.64
CA SER A 89 -21.32 -18.44 -4.14
C SER A 89 -20.91 -19.92 -4.16
N CYS A 90 -19.62 -20.23 -4.19
CA CYS A 90 -19.12 -21.60 -4.08
C CYS A 90 -18.93 -22.10 -2.64
N ARG A 91 -19.34 -21.28 -1.64
CA ARG A 91 -19.26 -21.55 -0.20
C ARG A 91 -17.86 -21.49 0.43
N GLU A 92 -16.85 -21.07 -0.32
CA GLU A 92 -15.53 -20.73 0.22
C GLU A 92 -15.44 -19.23 0.54
N LYS A 93 -14.33 -18.80 1.13
CA LYS A 93 -14.05 -17.39 1.42
C LYS A 93 -14.03 -16.56 0.13
N GLY A 94 -14.86 -15.52 0.07
CA GLY A 94 -15.00 -14.63 -1.07
C GLY A 94 -14.00 -13.47 -1.05
N ASP A 95 -12.71 -13.78 -1.00
CA ASP A 95 -11.63 -12.81 -1.18
C ASP A 95 -11.11 -12.79 -2.64
N PRO A 96 -10.41 -11.72 -3.07
CA PRO A 96 -9.97 -11.60 -4.45
C PRO A 96 -9.09 -12.77 -4.93
N ILE A 97 -8.20 -13.26 -4.05
CA ILE A 97 -7.28 -14.36 -4.38
C ILE A 97 -8.07 -15.64 -4.66
N HIS A 98 -9.10 -15.95 -3.87
CA HIS A 98 -9.99 -17.06 -4.14
C HIS A 98 -10.65 -16.94 -5.53
N TYR A 99 -11.17 -15.76 -5.89
CA TYR A 99 -11.75 -15.55 -7.23
C TYR A 99 -10.73 -15.71 -8.37
N ALA A 100 -9.48 -15.27 -8.17
CA ALA A 100 -8.46 -15.37 -9.19
C ALA A 100 -7.89 -16.80 -9.36
N THR A 101 -7.91 -17.62 -8.31
CA THR A 101 -7.10 -18.86 -8.28
C THR A 101 -7.88 -20.14 -8.00
N LYS A 102 -9.08 -20.07 -7.41
CA LYS A 102 -9.79 -21.26 -6.88
C LYS A 102 -11.28 -21.32 -7.22
N CYS A 103 -11.93 -20.18 -7.40
CA CYS A 103 -13.38 -20.13 -7.58
C CYS A 103 -13.80 -20.76 -8.91
N ARG A 104 -14.55 -21.86 -8.83
CA ARG A 104 -15.12 -22.57 -10.00
C ARG A 104 -16.04 -21.75 -10.90
N PHE A 105 -16.44 -20.55 -10.49
CA PHE A 105 -17.34 -19.68 -11.24
C PHE A 105 -16.61 -18.57 -12.01
N THR A 106 -15.32 -18.38 -11.74
CA THR A 106 -14.46 -17.40 -12.43
C THR A 106 -13.26 -18.02 -13.11
N LEU A 107 -12.97 -19.30 -12.83
CA LEU A 107 -12.04 -20.15 -13.58
C LEU A 107 -12.70 -20.77 -14.82
#